data_AF-A0A8S4H0V5-F1
#
_entry.id   AF-A0A8S4H0V5-F1
#
_cell.length_a   1.000
_cell.length_b   1.000
_cell.length_c   1.000
_cell.angle_alpha   90.00
_cell.angle_beta   90.00
_cell.angle_gamma   90.00
#
_symmetry.space_group_name_H-M   'P 1'
#
loop_
_entity.id
_entity.type
_entity.pdbx_description
1 polymer ?
#
loop_
_entity_poly.entity_id
_entity_poly.type
_entity_poly.pdbx_seq_one_letter_code
_entity_poly.pdbx_strand_id
1 'polypeptide(L)'
;MAAPLSPLQERQWRSAAQRDVRVALNAITSGQMRWDKAHSAGRASIEGLSNALLEHQVMAELRLGPLEGSRAACLAKLEARQMRLARDLEDALGELEASVAAVSAASEAYVESLTACAHTSAPQRDTALFTSLTPSTIAAHFQRVAGAFTAELRVKRALADDVLAYVEADRAADASSKGKGATSHPPSREALLVHVATWVLQPKLTGSNALRVVADVRTDMQGW
;
A
#
# COMPACT_ATOMS: atom_id res chain seq x y z
N MET A 1 -32.53 -23.35 22.42
CA MET A 1 -32.12 -22.06 23.00
C MET A 1 -30.94 -22.34 23.91
N ALA A 2 -29.77 -21.73 23.67
CA ALA A 2 -28.63 -21.90 24.56
C ALA A 2 -28.93 -21.25 25.92
N ALA A 3 -28.53 -21.91 27.02
CA ALA A 3 -28.68 -21.34 28.35
C ALA A 3 -27.88 -20.02 28.45
N PRO A 4 -28.42 -18.99 29.14
CA PRO A 4 -27.67 -17.75 29.36
C PRO A 4 -26.40 -18.06 30.15
N LEU A 5 -25.28 -17.45 29.75
CA LEU A 5 -24.01 -17.61 30.44
C LEU A 5 -24.11 -17.10 31.88
N SER A 6 -23.36 -17.75 32.78
CA SER A 6 -23.19 -17.20 34.12
C SER A 6 -22.49 -15.83 34.05
N PRO A 7 -22.71 -14.94 35.03
CA PRO A 7 -22.05 -13.64 35.08
C PRO A 7 -20.52 -13.71 35.02
N LEU A 8 -19.92 -14.79 35.55
CA LEU A 8 -18.49 -15.04 35.48
C LEU A 8 -18.02 -15.35 34.05
N GLN A 9 -18.75 -16.22 33.33
CA GLN A 9 -18.45 -16.56 31.93
C GLN A 9 -18.62 -15.36 31.01
N GLU A 10 -19.63 -14.51 31.25
CA GLU A 10 -19.81 -13.27 30.49
C GLU A 10 -18.62 -12.31 30.66
N ARG A 11 -18.14 -12.12 31.90
CA ARG A 11 -16.96 -11.28 32.17
C ARG A 11 -15.70 -11.84 31.50
N GLN A 12 -15.48 -13.15 31.59
CA GLN A 12 -14.32 -13.80 30.96
C GLN A 12 -14.35 -13.67 29.44
N TRP A 13 -15.53 -13.90 28.83
CA TRP A 13 -15.73 -13.69 27.40
C TRP A 13 -15.46 -12.24 26.99
N ARG A 14 -16.03 -11.25 27.70
CA ARG A 14 -15.85 -9.83 27.39
C ARG A 14 -14.37 -9.44 27.44
N SER A 15 -13.65 -9.85 28.48
CA SER A 15 -12.21 -9.59 28.61
C SER A 15 -11.39 -10.22 27.48
N ALA A 16 -11.72 -11.45 27.08
CA ALA A 16 -11.05 -12.13 25.97
C ALA A 16 -11.31 -11.44 24.64
N ALA A 17 -12.57 -11.14 24.32
CA ALA A 17 -12.94 -10.46 23.09
C ALA A 17 -12.35 -9.04 23.00
N GLN A 18 -12.30 -8.28 24.10
CA GLN A 18 -11.64 -6.97 24.13
C GLN A 18 -10.13 -7.07 23.87
N ARG A 19 -9.49 -8.12 24.40
CA ARG A 19 -8.08 -8.42 24.11
C ARG A 19 -7.88 -8.73 22.62
N ASP A 20 -8.74 -9.53 22.02
CA ASP A 20 -8.65 -9.87 20.59
C ASP A 20 -8.80 -8.63 19.72
N VAL A 21 -9.75 -7.73 20.05
CA VAL A 21 -9.89 -6.44 19.36
C VAL A 21 -8.60 -5.63 19.47
N ARG A 22 -8.01 -5.52 20.67
CA ARG A 22 -6.74 -4.78 20.87
C ARG A 22 -5.61 -5.35 20.02
N VAL A 23 -5.47 -6.68 20.00
CA VAL A 23 -4.43 -7.36 19.22
C VAL A 23 -4.60 -7.08 17.73
N ALA A 24 -5.82 -7.27 17.21
CA ALA A 24 -6.13 -7.00 15.80
C ALA A 24 -5.93 -5.52 15.43
N LEU A 25 -6.43 -4.60 16.27
CA LEU A 25 -6.29 -3.16 16.06
C LEU A 25 -4.82 -2.72 16.03
N ASN A 26 -3.99 -3.25 16.93
CA ASN A 26 -2.56 -2.95 16.96
C ASN A 26 -1.88 -3.46 15.69
N ALA A 27 -2.17 -4.69 15.26
CA ALA A 27 -1.61 -5.24 14.02
C ALA A 27 -2.03 -4.43 12.78
N ILE A 28 -3.31 -4.04 12.68
CA ILE A 28 -3.81 -3.19 11.59
C ILE A 28 -3.12 -1.83 11.60
N THR A 29 -2.99 -1.20 12.78
CA THR A 29 -2.30 0.10 12.93
C THR A 29 -0.83 0.00 12.52
N SER A 30 -0.12 -1.05 12.95
CA SER A 30 1.27 -1.28 12.55
C SER A 30 1.41 -1.54 11.06
N GLY A 31 0.49 -2.31 10.46
CA GLY A 31 0.41 -2.52 9.02
C GLY A 31 0.24 -1.19 8.27
N GLN A 32 -0.70 -0.36 8.72
CA GLN A 32 -0.91 0.97 8.16
C GLN A 32 0.34 1.86 8.23
N MET A 33 1.04 1.91 9.38
CA MET A 33 2.28 2.69 9.49
C MET A 33 3.35 2.21 8.50
N ARG A 34 3.47 0.89 8.29
CA ARG A 34 4.37 0.32 7.27
C ARG A 34 3.94 0.71 5.86
N TRP A 35 2.63 0.68 5.58
CA TRP A 35 2.07 1.11 4.30
C TRP A 35 2.40 2.57 4.01
N ASP A 36 2.15 3.48 4.95
CA ASP A 36 2.41 4.92 4.77
C ASP A 36 3.90 5.18 4.47
N LYS A 37 4.79 4.46 5.15
CA LYS A 37 6.24 4.51 4.90
C LYS A 37 6.60 3.99 3.50
N ALA A 38 6.11 2.81 3.14
CA ALA A 38 6.37 2.18 1.84
C ALA A 38 5.79 3.00 0.68
N HIS A 39 4.59 3.55 0.85
CA HIS A 39 3.93 4.44 -0.10
C HIS A 39 4.77 5.70 -0.38
N SER A 40 5.27 6.32 0.69
CA SER A 40 6.16 7.50 0.60
C SER A 40 7.48 7.17 -0.09
N ALA A 41 8.05 5.99 0.20
CA ALA A 41 9.27 5.52 -0.47
C ALA A 41 9.03 5.29 -1.97
N GLY A 42 7.98 4.54 -2.34
CA GLY A 42 7.63 4.30 -3.74
C GLY A 42 7.29 5.59 -4.49
N ARG A 43 6.70 6.58 -3.82
CA ARG A 43 6.49 7.92 -4.39
C ARG A 43 7.81 8.57 -4.76
N ALA A 44 8.77 8.60 -3.83
CA ALA A 44 10.09 9.18 -4.08
C ALA A 44 10.81 8.45 -5.23
N SER A 45 10.67 7.13 -5.32
CA SER A 45 11.23 6.33 -6.42
C SER A 45 10.61 6.70 -7.76
N ILE A 46 9.28 6.82 -7.86
CA ILE A 46 8.58 7.19 -9.11
C ILE A 46 8.89 8.63 -9.55
N GLU A 47 8.91 9.57 -8.61
CA GLU A 47 9.33 10.95 -8.90
C GLU A 47 10.79 10.98 -9.39
N GLY A 48 11.66 10.21 -8.73
CA GLY A 48 13.05 10.04 -9.12
C GLY A 48 13.21 9.45 -10.53
N LEU A 49 12.45 8.39 -10.84
CA LEU A 49 12.46 7.71 -12.14
C LEU A 49 11.99 8.67 -13.24
N SER A 50 10.86 9.34 -13.01
CA SER A 50 10.30 10.29 -13.95
C SER A 50 11.30 11.40 -14.28
N ASN A 51 11.97 11.95 -13.26
CA ASN A 51 13.02 12.95 -13.47
C ASN A 51 14.22 12.38 -14.21
N ALA A 52 14.69 11.17 -13.86
CA ALA A 52 15.82 10.54 -14.53
C ALA A 52 15.53 10.22 -16.01
N LEU A 53 14.30 9.85 -16.35
CA LEU A 53 13.85 9.59 -17.72
C LEU A 53 13.76 10.88 -18.53
N LEU A 54 13.22 11.96 -17.95
CA LEU A 54 13.22 13.28 -18.59
C LEU A 54 14.64 13.83 -18.77
N GLU A 55 15.50 13.70 -17.76
CA GLU A 55 16.92 14.05 -17.84
C GLU A 55 17.62 13.26 -18.96
N HIS A 56 17.30 11.98 -19.10
CA HIS A 56 17.86 11.11 -20.14
C HIS A 56 17.49 11.59 -21.56
N GLN A 57 16.20 11.85 -21.80
CA GLN A 57 15.71 12.39 -23.08
C GLN A 57 16.37 13.72 -23.43
N VAL A 58 16.42 14.66 -22.49
CA VAL A 58 17.05 15.97 -22.72
C VAL A 58 18.55 15.83 -22.95
N MET A 59 19.22 14.98 -22.17
CA MET A 59 20.67 14.74 -22.31
C MET A 59 21.03 14.05 -23.62
N ALA A 60 20.12 13.33 -24.27
CA ALA A 60 20.34 12.77 -25.61
C ALA A 60 20.30 13.84 -26.70
N GLU A 61 19.46 14.86 -26.55
CA GLU A 61 19.22 15.89 -27.59
C GLU A 61 20.06 17.17 -27.41
N LEU A 62 20.50 17.45 -26.17
CA LEU A 62 21.18 18.70 -25.83
C LEU A 62 22.52 18.82 -26.55
N ARG A 63 22.82 19.94 -27.21
CA ARG A 63 24.15 20.20 -27.79
C ARG A 63 25.11 20.61 -26.67
N LEU A 64 26.11 19.77 -26.38
CA LEU A 64 27.03 19.95 -25.24
C LEU A 64 28.32 20.69 -25.62
N GLY A 65 28.59 20.88 -26.91
CA GLY A 65 29.75 21.63 -27.41
C GLY A 65 31.08 20.99 -26.96
N PRO A 66 31.95 21.69 -26.22
CA PRO A 66 33.21 21.11 -25.74
C PRO A 66 33.05 19.88 -24.83
N LEU A 67 31.86 19.67 -24.26
CA LEU A 67 31.57 18.59 -23.32
C LEU A 67 31.00 17.32 -23.98
N GLU A 68 30.97 17.23 -25.31
CA GLU A 68 30.41 16.05 -26.00
C GLU A 68 31.08 14.73 -25.60
N GLY A 69 32.39 14.76 -25.33
CA GLY A 69 33.13 13.57 -24.86
C GLY A 69 32.62 13.03 -23.51
N SER A 70 31.92 13.83 -22.73
CA SER A 70 31.36 13.46 -21.42
C SER A 70 29.95 12.87 -21.51
N ARG A 71 29.28 12.97 -22.67
CA ARG A 71 27.88 12.54 -22.82
C ARG A 71 27.67 11.09 -22.42
N ALA A 72 28.52 10.19 -22.91
CA ALA A 72 28.43 8.76 -22.61
C ALA A 72 28.53 8.47 -21.10
N ALA A 73 29.41 9.19 -20.39
CA ALA A 73 29.54 9.05 -18.95
C ALA A 73 28.32 9.58 -18.18
N CYS A 74 27.74 10.69 -18.65
CA CYS A 74 26.50 11.24 -18.08
C CYS A 74 25.32 10.29 -18.27
N LEU A 75 25.12 9.74 -19.49
CA LEU A 75 24.06 8.78 -19.79
C LEU A 75 24.22 7.50 -18.96
N ALA A 76 25.44 6.94 -18.89
CA ALA A 76 25.70 5.76 -18.04
C ALA A 76 25.38 6.02 -16.55
N LYS A 77 25.63 7.23 -16.04
CA LYS A 77 25.27 7.62 -14.67
C LYS A 77 23.75 7.74 -14.48
N LEU A 78 23.03 8.23 -15.50
CA LEU A 78 21.58 8.30 -15.50
C LEU A 78 20.96 6.90 -15.54
N GLU A 79 21.44 6.01 -16.39
CA GLU A 79 21.01 4.61 -16.43
C GLU A 79 21.21 3.92 -15.07
N ALA A 80 22.40 4.07 -14.46
CA ALA A 80 22.67 3.52 -13.14
C ALA A 80 21.72 4.09 -12.05
N ARG A 81 21.34 5.36 -12.18
CA ARG A 81 20.36 6.00 -11.29
C ARG A 81 18.95 5.42 -11.53
N GLN A 82 18.52 5.27 -12.79
CA GLN A 82 17.24 4.65 -13.13
C GLN A 82 17.14 3.23 -12.56
N MET A 83 18.20 2.42 -12.72
CA MET A 83 18.24 1.05 -12.19
C MET A 83 18.12 0.98 -10.67
N ARG A 84 18.79 1.89 -9.96
CA ARG A 84 18.66 1.96 -8.50
C ARG A 84 17.23 2.32 -8.10
N LEU A 85 16.65 3.35 -8.72
CA LEU A 85 15.30 3.80 -8.39
C LEU A 85 14.22 2.78 -8.77
N ALA A 86 14.44 2.00 -9.83
CA ALA A 86 13.59 0.88 -10.20
C ALA A 86 13.57 -0.19 -9.10
N ARG A 87 14.75 -0.58 -8.59
CA ARG A 87 14.85 -1.50 -7.45
C ARG A 87 14.22 -0.92 -6.19
N ASP A 88 14.46 0.35 -5.89
CA ASP A 88 13.85 1.03 -4.75
C ASP A 88 12.30 1.04 -4.86
N LEU A 89 11.75 1.10 -6.08
CA LEU A 89 10.31 1.00 -6.34
C LEU A 89 9.80 -0.44 -6.14
N GLU A 90 10.52 -1.44 -6.62
CA GLU A 90 10.20 -2.87 -6.40
C GLU A 90 10.20 -3.20 -4.90
N ASP A 91 11.21 -2.75 -4.16
CA ASP A 91 11.31 -2.93 -2.70
C ASP A 91 10.13 -2.27 -1.98
N ALA A 92 9.78 -1.04 -2.38
CA ALA A 92 8.62 -0.33 -1.83
C ALA A 92 7.31 -1.07 -2.13
N LEU A 93 7.17 -1.65 -3.32
CA LEU A 93 6.01 -2.46 -3.69
C LEU A 93 5.92 -3.74 -2.84
N GLY A 94 7.04 -4.44 -2.64
CA GLY A 94 7.11 -5.60 -1.75
C GLY A 94 6.73 -5.27 -0.30
N GLU A 95 7.12 -4.10 0.21
CA GLU A 95 6.70 -3.62 1.54
C GLU A 95 5.21 -3.27 1.61
N LEU A 96 4.63 -2.70 0.55
CA LEU A 96 3.18 -2.49 0.46
C LEU A 96 2.42 -3.82 0.52
N GLU A 97 2.88 -4.82 -0.24
CA GLU A 97 2.30 -6.17 -0.25
C GLU A 97 2.35 -6.84 1.12
N ALA A 98 3.51 -6.79 1.77
CA ALA A 98 3.69 -7.33 3.12
C ALA A 98 2.77 -6.63 4.14
N SER A 99 2.58 -5.31 3.99
CA SER A 99 1.64 -4.56 4.83
C SER A 99 0.20 -5.01 4.63
N VAL A 100 -0.27 -5.12 3.37
CA VAL A 100 -1.64 -5.58 3.07
C VAL A 100 -1.87 -7.00 3.60
N ALA A 101 -0.89 -7.89 3.43
CA ALA A 101 -0.96 -9.25 3.94
C ALA A 101 -1.11 -9.26 5.48
N ALA A 102 -0.36 -8.42 6.20
CA ALA A 102 -0.45 -8.30 7.65
C ALA A 102 -1.81 -7.75 8.11
N VAL A 103 -2.33 -6.70 7.45
CA VAL A 103 -3.65 -6.12 7.75
C VAL A 103 -4.77 -7.14 7.49
N SER A 104 -4.69 -7.86 6.38
CA SER A 104 -5.68 -8.87 6.00
C SER A 104 -5.67 -10.05 6.96
N ALA A 105 -4.49 -10.59 7.28
CA ALA A 105 -4.35 -11.68 8.25
C ALA A 105 -4.85 -11.28 9.65
N ALA A 106 -4.59 -10.04 10.10
CA ALA A 106 -5.11 -9.55 11.37
C ALA A 106 -6.65 -9.46 11.37
N SER A 107 -7.24 -9.00 10.26
CA SER A 107 -8.70 -8.96 10.10
C SER A 107 -9.31 -10.37 10.07
N GLU A 108 -8.71 -11.30 9.34
CA GLU A 108 -9.17 -12.68 9.22
C GLU A 108 -9.07 -13.42 10.56
N ALA A 109 -7.94 -13.30 11.26
CA ALA A 109 -7.76 -13.91 12.58
C ALA A 109 -8.79 -13.41 13.61
N TYR A 110 -9.16 -12.12 13.54
CA TYR A 110 -10.23 -11.58 14.39
C TYR A 110 -11.60 -12.18 14.04
N VAL A 111 -11.93 -12.28 12.74
CA VAL A 111 -13.18 -12.90 12.29
C VAL A 111 -13.23 -14.37 12.71
N GLU A 112 -12.11 -15.09 12.57
CA GLU A 112 -11.98 -16.48 12.98
C GLU A 112 -12.20 -16.63 14.48
N SER A 113 -11.60 -15.78 15.31
CA SER A 113 -11.80 -15.81 16.77
C SER A 113 -13.28 -15.60 17.14
N LEU A 114 -13.99 -14.71 16.43
CA LEU A 114 -15.44 -14.53 16.59
C LEU A 114 -16.26 -15.75 16.14
N THR A 115 -15.79 -16.53 15.17
CA THR A 115 -16.44 -17.78 14.73
C THR A 115 -16.19 -18.95 15.66
N ALA A 116 -14.97 -19.07 16.19
CA ALA A 116 -14.63 -20.07 17.19
C ALA A 116 -15.49 -19.90 18.45
N CYS A 117 -15.71 -18.66 18.91
CA CYS A 117 -16.59 -18.35 20.05
C CYS A 117 -18.10 -18.55 19.77
N ALA A 118 -18.53 -18.62 18.50
CA ALA A 118 -19.94 -18.75 18.17
C ALA A 118 -20.52 -20.14 18.44
N HIS A 119 -19.65 -21.15 18.45
CA HIS A 119 -20.02 -22.54 18.72
C HIS A 119 -20.34 -22.77 20.21
N THR A 120 -19.94 -21.84 21.08
CA THR A 120 -20.16 -21.89 22.53
C THR A 120 -21.12 -20.82 23.05
N SER A 121 -21.24 -19.66 22.37
CA SER A 121 -21.98 -18.50 22.89
C SER A 121 -22.66 -17.59 21.84
N ALA A 122 -23.54 -18.16 21.01
CA ALA A 122 -24.25 -17.46 19.94
C ALA A 122 -24.91 -16.09 20.27
N PRO A 123 -25.56 -15.84 21.44
CA PRO A 123 -26.24 -14.57 21.70
C PRO A 123 -25.32 -13.37 21.97
N GLN A 124 -23.99 -13.56 21.98
CA GLN A 124 -23.05 -12.51 22.43
C GLN A 124 -22.41 -11.70 21.30
N ARG A 125 -22.64 -12.07 20.04
CA ARG A 125 -22.09 -11.37 18.86
C ARG A 125 -22.68 -9.98 18.63
N ASP A 126 -23.89 -9.77 19.13
CA ASP A 126 -24.63 -8.51 18.98
C ASP A 126 -24.69 -7.72 20.29
N THR A 127 -24.04 -8.22 21.35
CA THR A 127 -23.84 -7.46 22.58
C THR A 127 -22.70 -6.48 22.40
N ALA A 128 -22.92 -5.22 22.78
CA ALA A 128 -21.86 -4.22 22.77
C ALA A 128 -20.67 -4.69 23.65
N LEU A 129 -19.48 -4.67 23.04
CA LEU A 129 -18.23 -5.06 23.70
C LEU A 129 -17.61 -3.88 24.47
N PHE A 130 -17.84 -2.68 23.95
CA PHE A 130 -17.43 -1.39 24.49
C PHE A 130 -18.68 -0.52 24.68
N THR A 131 -18.62 0.78 24.39
CA THR A 131 -19.75 1.71 24.58
C THR A 131 -20.89 1.43 23.61
N SER A 132 -20.57 1.20 22.34
CA SER A 132 -21.59 1.03 21.29
C SER A 132 -21.23 -0.02 20.23
N LEU A 133 -19.97 -0.42 20.15
CA LEU A 133 -19.51 -1.33 19.12
C LEU A 133 -19.74 -2.80 19.49
N THR A 134 -20.47 -3.50 18.62
CA THR A 134 -20.58 -4.96 18.66
C THR A 134 -19.36 -5.61 18.00
N PRO A 135 -18.97 -6.83 18.42
CA PRO A 135 -17.90 -7.58 17.75
C PRO A 135 -18.11 -7.74 16.23
N SER A 136 -19.37 -7.98 15.80
CA SER A 136 -19.73 -8.07 14.39
C SER A 136 -19.47 -6.77 13.62
N THR A 137 -19.79 -5.63 14.23
CA THR A 137 -19.53 -4.30 13.65
C THR A 137 -18.03 -4.06 13.53
N ILE A 138 -17.25 -4.36 14.57
CA ILE A 138 -15.78 -4.23 14.55
C ILE A 138 -15.16 -5.12 13.46
N ALA A 139 -15.64 -6.35 13.30
CA ALA A 139 -15.15 -7.27 12.27
C ALA A 139 -15.42 -6.72 10.85
N ALA A 140 -16.64 -6.24 10.60
CA ALA A 140 -16.99 -5.59 9.34
C ALA A 140 -16.17 -4.32 9.09
N HIS A 141 -15.77 -3.61 10.14
CA HIS A 141 -14.85 -2.48 10.04
C HIS A 141 -13.45 -2.92 9.63
N PHE A 142 -12.85 -3.90 10.30
CA PHE A 142 -11.51 -4.41 9.96
C PHE A 142 -11.45 -5.00 8.55
N GLN A 143 -12.48 -5.76 8.14
CA GLN A 143 -12.57 -6.30 6.78
C GLN A 143 -12.64 -5.20 5.72
N ARG A 144 -13.37 -4.11 5.99
CA ARG A 144 -13.39 -2.95 5.09
C ARG A 144 -12.03 -2.28 4.98
N VAL A 145 -11.29 -2.17 6.08
CA VAL A 145 -9.91 -1.65 6.07
C VAL A 145 -8.99 -2.56 5.24
N ALA A 146 -9.05 -3.87 5.44
CA ALA A 146 -8.25 -4.81 4.65
C ALA A 146 -8.58 -4.77 3.15
N GLY A 147 -9.87 -4.74 2.80
CA GLY A 147 -10.34 -4.63 1.41
C GLY A 147 -9.90 -3.33 0.75
N ALA A 148 -9.93 -2.22 1.50
CA ALA A 148 -9.42 -0.92 1.06
C ALA A 148 -7.93 -0.98 0.67
N PHE A 149 -7.09 -1.52 1.55
CA PHE A 149 -5.65 -1.69 1.29
C PHE A 149 -5.38 -2.58 0.08
N THR A 150 -6.13 -3.67 -0.05
CA THR A 150 -6.02 -4.62 -1.17
C THR A 150 -6.37 -3.96 -2.50
N ALA A 151 -7.45 -3.19 -2.56
CA ALA A 151 -7.85 -2.47 -3.75
C ALA A 151 -6.82 -1.41 -4.15
N GLU A 152 -6.28 -0.68 -3.18
CA GLU A 152 -5.27 0.34 -3.42
C GLU A 152 -3.95 -0.27 -3.90
N LEU A 153 -3.52 -1.39 -3.31
CA LEU A 153 -2.33 -2.14 -3.72
C LEU A 153 -2.42 -2.58 -5.18
N ARG A 154 -3.59 -3.07 -5.62
CA ARG A 154 -3.79 -3.49 -7.01
C ARG A 154 -3.54 -2.36 -8.01
N VAL A 155 -4.01 -1.15 -7.70
CA VAL A 155 -3.79 0.03 -8.55
C VAL A 155 -2.31 0.41 -8.53
N LYS A 156 -1.68 0.43 -7.36
CA LYS A 156 -0.26 0.78 -7.22
C LYS A 156 0.66 -0.23 -7.91
N ARG A 157 0.36 -1.53 -7.83
CA ARG A 157 1.11 -2.56 -8.55
C ARG A 157 1.04 -2.35 -10.06
N ALA A 158 -0.17 -2.21 -10.62
CA ALA A 158 -0.31 -1.97 -12.07
C ALA A 158 0.46 -0.72 -12.52
N LEU A 159 0.42 0.35 -11.72
CA LEU A 159 1.17 1.56 -11.98
C LEU A 159 2.70 1.38 -11.89
N ALA A 160 3.18 0.62 -10.91
CA ALA A 160 4.60 0.30 -10.79
C ALA A 160 5.07 -0.56 -11.96
N ASP A 161 4.30 -1.58 -12.33
CA ASP A 161 4.59 -2.46 -13.46
C ASP A 161 4.72 -1.67 -14.77
N ASP A 162 3.81 -0.72 -15.02
CA ASP A 162 3.87 0.17 -16.20
C ASP A 162 5.14 1.04 -16.20
N VAL A 163 5.51 1.61 -15.06
CA VAL A 163 6.71 2.45 -14.92
C VAL A 163 7.99 1.62 -15.09
N LEU A 164 8.04 0.41 -14.53
CA LEU A 164 9.19 -0.49 -14.64
C LEU A 164 9.36 -0.99 -16.07
N ALA A 165 8.28 -1.41 -16.72
CA ALA A 165 8.29 -1.78 -18.13
C ALA A 165 8.78 -0.63 -19.02
N TYR A 166 8.46 0.61 -18.66
CA TYR A 166 8.97 1.77 -19.36
C TYR A 166 10.48 1.96 -19.20
N VAL A 167 11.02 1.84 -17.98
CA VAL A 167 12.46 1.92 -17.74
C VAL A 167 13.21 0.83 -18.51
N GLU A 168 12.65 -0.37 -18.63
CA GLU A 168 13.22 -1.43 -19.45
C GLU A 168 13.21 -1.10 -20.95
N ALA A 169 12.10 -0.53 -21.44
CA ALA A 169 11.97 -0.13 -22.83
C ALA A 169 12.94 1.01 -23.22
N ASP A 170 13.12 2.02 -22.36
CA ASP A 170 14.07 3.12 -22.57
C ASP A 170 15.50 2.56 -22.75
N ARG A 171 15.90 1.65 -21.87
CA ARG A 171 17.21 0.97 -21.92
C ARG A 171 17.38 0.12 -23.18
N ALA A 172 16.33 -0.59 -23.60
CA ALA A 172 16.35 -1.39 -24.82
C ALA A 172 16.50 -0.51 -26.07
N ALA A 173 15.84 0.65 -26.10
CA ALA A 173 15.94 1.61 -27.19
C ALA A 173 17.38 2.13 -27.33
N ASP A 174 18.06 2.49 -26.24
CA ASP A 174 19.46 2.92 -26.26
C ASP A 174 20.40 1.82 -26.76
N ALA A 175 20.20 0.59 -26.31
CA ALA A 175 20.98 -0.55 -26.77
C ALA A 175 20.78 -0.82 -28.27
N SER A 176 19.54 -0.63 -28.77
CA SER A 176 19.17 -0.86 -30.16
C SER A 176 19.57 0.28 -31.10
N SER A 177 19.73 1.52 -30.62
CA SER A 177 20.07 2.71 -31.41
C SER A 177 21.42 2.63 -32.14
N LYS A 178 22.24 1.61 -31.83
CA LYS A 178 23.40 1.21 -32.64
C LYS A 178 23.05 0.49 -33.95
N GLY A 179 21.76 0.19 -34.19
CA GLY A 179 21.20 -0.35 -35.43
C GLY A 179 19.97 0.46 -35.87
N LYS A 180 19.93 0.87 -37.14
CA LYS A 180 18.88 1.72 -37.72
C LYS A 180 17.45 1.26 -37.38
N GLY A 181 16.70 2.15 -36.74
CA GLY A 181 15.26 2.34 -36.97
C GLY A 181 14.31 1.48 -36.17
N ALA A 182 13.94 1.94 -34.97
CA ALA A 182 12.62 1.66 -34.39
C ALA A 182 12.18 2.87 -33.57
N THR A 183 11.18 3.58 -34.07
CA THR A 183 10.50 4.68 -33.39
C THR A 183 9.55 4.12 -32.33
N SER A 184 10.06 3.73 -31.16
CA SER A 184 9.22 3.77 -29.96
C SER A 184 9.25 5.20 -29.46
N HIS A 185 8.23 5.99 -29.78
CA HIS A 185 8.10 7.32 -29.19
C HIS A 185 8.06 7.16 -27.68
N PRO A 186 9.03 7.73 -26.93
CA PRO A 186 8.96 7.69 -25.50
C PRO A 186 7.65 8.37 -25.05
N PRO A 187 7.02 7.89 -23.96
CA PRO A 187 5.85 8.51 -23.38
C PRO A 187 6.14 10.00 -23.15
N SER A 188 5.18 10.83 -23.54
CA SER A 188 5.32 12.26 -23.35
C SER A 188 5.48 12.55 -21.85
N ARG A 189 6.12 13.68 -21.55
CA ARG A 189 6.19 14.22 -20.19
C ARG A 189 4.84 14.19 -19.47
N GLU A 190 3.73 14.34 -20.19
CA GLU A 190 2.38 14.23 -19.63
C GLU A 190 2.08 12.85 -19.03
N ALA A 191 2.49 11.76 -19.68
CA ALA A 191 2.26 10.40 -19.17
C ALA A 191 3.03 10.14 -17.86
N LEU A 192 4.30 10.57 -17.78
CA LEU A 192 5.08 10.47 -16.54
C LEU A 192 4.45 11.29 -15.39
N LEU A 193 3.93 12.47 -15.70
CA LEU A 193 3.18 13.29 -14.73
C LEU A 193 1.89 12.62 -14.29
N VAL A 194 1.17 11.93 -15.18
CA VAL A 194 -0.01 11.13 -14.83
C VAL A 194 0.38 9.98 -13.91
N HIS A 195 1.51 9.31 -14.13
CA HIS A 195 1.97 8.23 -13.25
C HIS A 195 2.32 8.74 -11.85
N VAL A 196 3.07 9.83 -11.74
CA VAL A 196 3.36 10.48 -10.45
C VAL A 196 2.06 10.91 -9.77
N ALA A 197 1.17 11.61 -10.50
CA ALA A 197 -0.10 12.06 -9.97
C ALA A 197 -0.95 10.88 -9.49
N THR A 198 -1.01 9.77 -10.23
CA THR A 198 -1.81 8.59 -9.87
C THR A 198 -1.22 7.87 -8.65
N TRP A 199 0.09 7.84 -8.47
CA TRP A 199 0.69 7.27 -7.26
C TRP A 199 0.42 8.13 -6.01
N VAL A 200 0.46 9.45 -6.19
CA VAL A 200 0.26 10.47 -5.15
C VAL A 200 -1.21 10.62 -4.79
N LEU A 201 -2.10 10.49 -5.77
CA LEU A 201 -3.52 10.40 -5.54
C LEU A 201 -3.75 9.17 -4.68
N GLN A 202 -3.94 9.41 -3.38
CA GLN A 202 -4.73 8.51 -2.57
C GLN A 202 -6.09 8.53 -3.23
N PRO A 203 -6.56 7.44 -3.86
CA PRO A 203 -7.97 7.38 -4.17
C PRO A 203 -8.67 7.71 -2.85
N LYS A 204 -9.53 8.75 -2.83
CA LYS A 204 -10.35 9.14 -1.68
C LYS A 204 -11.26 8.01 -1.15
N LEU A 205 -11.10 6.80 -1.70
CA LEU A 205 -11.79 5.57 -1.38
C LEU A 205 -11.41 4.99 0.00
N THR A 206 -10.26 5.35 0.59
CA THR A 206 -9.71 4.56 1.71
C THR A 206 -9.20 5.38 2.90
N GLY A 207 -8.36 6.39 2.70
CA GLY A 207 -7.69 7.12 3.79
C GLY A 207 -8.64 7.67 4.86
N SER A 208 -9.56 8.58 4.50
CA SER A 208 -10.43 9.24 5.49
C SER A 208 -11.46 8.31 6.14
N ASN A 209 -11.95 7.28 5.43
CA ASN A 209 -12.93 6.35 6.00
C ASN A 209 -12.29 5.21 6.82
N ALA A 210 -11.20 4.61 6.34
CA ALA A 210 -10.49 3.55 7.08
C ALA A 210 -9.82 4.09 8.34
N LEU A 211 -9.20 5.28 8.26
CA LEU A 211 -8.61 5.96 9.41
C LEU A 211 -9.67 6.37 10.43
N ARG A 212 -10.81 6.91 9.95
CA ARG A 212 -11.93 7.23 10.83
C ARG A 212 -12.45 5.98 11.52
N VAL A 213 -12.57 4.87 10.82
CA VAL A 213 -13.00 3.60 11.42
C VAL A 213 -12.04 3.10 12.50
N VAL A 214 -10.73 3.13 12.27
CA VAL A 214 -9.72 2.75 13.27
C VAL A 214 -9.75 3.73 14.47
N ALA A 215 -9.93 5.02 14.20
CA ALA A 215 -10.07 6.05 15.23
C ALA A 215 -11.36 5.88 16.04
N ASP A 216 -12.49 5.60 15.41
CA ASP A 216 -13.80 5.38 16.03
C ASP A 216 -13.73 4.19 16.99
N VAL A 217 -13.14 3.07 16.55
CA VAL A 217 -12.90 1.89 17.41
C VAL A 217 -11.99 2.26 18.59
N ARG A 218 -10.90 3.00 18.34
CA ARG A 218 -9.97 3.42 19.39
C ARG A 218 -10.63 4.37 20.40
N THR A 219 -11.45 5.30 19.94
CA THR A 219 -12.20 6.24 20.79
C THR A 219 -13.23 5.49 21.63
N ASP A 220 -13.97 4.55 21.04
CA ASP A 220 -14.93 3.72 21.77
C ASP A 220 -14.25 2.87 22.86
N MET A 221 -13.01 2.43 22.60
CA MET A 221 -12.18 1.72 23.59
C MET A 221 -11.65 2.58 24.75
N GLN A 222 -11.56 3.91 24.58
CA GLN A 222 -11.08 4.84 25.61
C GLN A 222 -12.17 5.25 26.62
N GLY A 223 -13.44 5.02 26.28
CA GLY A 223 -14.58 5.31 27.17
C GLY A 223 -14.82 4.27 28.26
N TRP A 224 -13.92 3.29 28.42
CA TRP A 224 -14.06 2.10 29.29
C TRP A 224 -12.85 1.91 30.21
#